data_AF-A0A349MCZ0-F1
#
_entry.id   AF-A0A349MCZ0-F1
#
_cell.length_a   1.000
_cell.length_b   1.000
_cell.length_c   1.000
_cell.angle_alpha   90.00
_cell.angle_beta   90.00
_cell.angle_gamma   90.00
#
_symmetry.space_group_name_H-M   'P 1'
#
loop_
_entity.id
_entity.type
_entity.pdbx_description
1 polymer ?
#
loop_
_entity_poly.entity_id
_entity_poly.type
_entity_poly.pdbx_seq_one_letter_code
_entity_poly.pdbx_strand_id
1 'polypeptide(L)'
;MKQGVSIDYFDASVAEDLEFDVIQAMLVELAGCSSSVKRAETLVPSKDRLWVIHRLQETDEMQRIRSGNHGFPLLEFDELGREIKLLSVRDSVLDEAGFRRISRASRVMNALLEALAKSEDPWPRLEAVVKGQEPNTELIESIDAVFDVKGNIRDDASPALSQIRSDMTAVRRKINRAFLRAMKSVQERGYLADIREGFVQERRALAVISSYKRQISGAALGSSNTGSVTFIEPGACIPLNHELEMLRDDERKEIRNILRSLTRNIRRHLPAIKAYQKGLTELDWIATRARLAVKLEGSLPQVRKKQGLHLLSAFHPLLQLTNKAAGKETLPQHIELNSRKRMLVISGPNAGGKSITMKTVGLLQMMIQSGLLVPCHNASEVGIFNAILPDIGDHQSIENQLSTYSYRLGRMRHFLNVADKHSLMLLDEFGTGSDPELGGALAEVFFEELYDRGCYGVITT
;
A
#
# COMPACT_ATOMS: atom_id res chain seq x y z
N MET A 1 5.78 -16.35 4.55
CA MET A 1 7.20 -16.64 4.24
C MET A 1 8.02 -16.44 5.51
N LYS A 2 9.24 -17.01 5.63
CA LYS A 2 10.12 -16.73 6.78
C LYS A 2 10.46 -15.24 6.81
N GLN A 3 10.32 -14.60 7.97
CA GLN A 3 10.89 -13.28 8.21
C GLN A 3 12.42 -13.40 8.18
N GLY A 4 13.09 -12.37 7.67
CA GLY A 4 14.55 -12.29 7.71
C GLY A 4 15.04 -12.24 9.15
N VAL A 5 16.32 -12.54 9.36
CA VAL A 5 16.95 -12.36 10.67
C VAL A 5 17.52 -10.96 10.67
N SER A 6 16.99 -10.05 11.49
CA SER A 6 17.49 -8.67 11.57
C SER A 6 19.01 -8.65 11.78
N ILE A 7 19.68 -7.65 11.21
CA ILE A 7 21.05 -7.32 11.61
C ILE A 7 21.09 -6.96 13.09
N ASP A 8 22.25 -7.18 13.69
CA ASP A 8 22.56 -6.84 15.06
C ASP A 8 22.64 -5.31 15.22
N TYR A 9 22.18 -4.82 16.38
CA TYR A 9 22.22 -3.40 16.76
C TYR A 9 21.47 -2.43 15.83
N PHE A 10 20.49 -2.91 15.06
CA PHE A 10 19.60 -2.05 14.28
C PHE A 10 18.48 -1.46 15.15
N ASP A 11 18.30 -0.14 15.08
CA ASP A 11 17.22 0.60 15.71
C ASP A 11 16.79 1.80 14.83
N ALA A 12 15.85 2.60 15.33
CA ALA A 12 15.34 3.77 14.61
C ALA A 12 16.42 4.85 14.40
N SER A 13 17.34 5.04 15.35
CA SER A 13 18.43 6.01 15.19
C SER A 13 19.35 5.60 14.04
N VAL A 14 19.69 4.31 13.95
CA VAL A 14 20.50 3.77 12.85
C VAL A 14 19.78 3.91 11.50
N ALA A 15 18.45 3.77 11.48
CA ALA A 15 17.66 4.01 10.28
C ALA A 15 17.67 5.49 9.87
N GLU A 16 17.52 6.42 10.81
CA GLU A 16 17.55 7.87 10.57
C GLU A 16 18.94 8.37 10.15
N ASP A 17 20.01 7.91 10.80
CA ASP A 17 21.41 8.28 10.50
C ASP A 17 21.75 8.04 9.02
N LEU A 18 21.18 6.96 8.46
CA LEU A 18 21.38 6.52 7.08
C LEU A 18 20.20 6.81 6.14
N GLU A 19 19.19 7.54 6.61
CA GLU A 19 18.00 7.95 5.83
C GLU A 19 17.20 6.76 5.28
N PHE A 20 17.27 5.61 5.96
CA PHE A 20 16.52 4.40 5.61
C PHE A 20 15.03 4.52 5.96
N ASP A 21 14.69 5.31 6.97
CA ASP A 21 13.33 5.71 7.32
C ASP A 21 12.61 6.39 6.15
N VAL A 22 13.32 7.22 5.37
CA VAL A 22 12.79 7.84 4.15
C VAL A 22 12.48 6.79 3.10
N ILE A 23 13.32 5.76 2.95
CA ILE A 23 13.05 4.63 2.04
C ILE A 23 11.82 3.82 2.49
N GLN A 24 11.65 3.60 3.80
CA GLN A 24 10.44 2.96 4.35
C GLN A 24 9.18 3.79 4.04
N ALA A 25 9.23 5.11 4.23
CA ALA A 25 8.13 6.01 3.89
C ALA A 25 7.78 5.97 2.40
N MET A 26 8.79 5.94 1.51
CA MET A 26 8.57 5.78 0.07
C MET A 26 7.92 4.43 -0.28
N LEU A 27 8.25 3.34 0.43
CA LEU A 27 7.59 2.04 0.23
C LEU A 27 6.13 2.07 0.69
N VAL A 28 5.81 2.78 1.77
CA VAL A 28 4.43 2.98 2.24
C VAL A 28 3.59 3.67 1.17
N GLU A 29 4.11 4.73 0.54
CA GLU A 29 3.42 5.44 -0.55
C GLU A 29 3.19 4.57 -1.79
N LEU A 30 4.10 3.63 -2.06
CA LEU A 30 4.05 2.75 -3.25
C LEU A 30 3.26 1.45 -3.03
N ALA A 31 2.85 1.17 -1.80
CA ALA A 31 2.14 -0.05 -1.42
C ALA A 31 0.70 -0.06 -1.96
N GLY A 32 0.29 -1.17 -2.59
CA GLY A 32 -1.05 -1.31 -3.15
C GLY A 32 -2.10 -1.81 -2.15
N CYS A 33 -1.65 -2.41 -1.03
CA CYS A 33 -2.53 -2.95 0.00
C CYS A 33 -2.01 -2.67 1.42
N SER A 34 -2.90 -2.81 2.41
CA SER A 34 -2.59 -2.54 3.83
C SER A 34 -1.53 -3.47 4.42
N SER A 35 -1.45 -4.71 3.93
CA SER A 35 -0.45 -5.69 4.32
C SER A 35 0.95 -5.29 3.84
N SER A 36 1.06 -4.70 2.65
CA SER A 36 2.32 -4.16 2.13
C SER A 36 2.75 -2.90 2.88
N VAL A 37 1.80 -2.01 3.23
CA VAL A 37 2.06 -0.83 4.07
C VAL A 37 2.71 -1.25 5.40
N LYS A 38 2.08 -2.19 6.12
CA LYS A 38 2.62 -2.69 7.40
C LYS A 38 4.01 -3.29 7.25
N ARG A 39 4.28 -4.00 6.14
CA ARG A 39 5.60 -4.58 5.86
C ARG A 39 6.65 -3.53 5.58
N ALA A 40 6.28 -2.42 4.93
CA ALA A 40 7.16 -1.29 4.69
C ALA A 40 7.53 -0.58 5.99
N GLU A 41 6.54 -0.32 6.86
CA GLU A 41 6.74 0.32 8.17
C GLU A 41 7.65 -0.50 9.10
N THR A 42 7.55 -1.83 9.05
CA THR A 42 8.37 -2.73 9.89
C THR A 42 9.56 -3.34 9.15
N LEU A 43 9.97 -2.76 8.01
CA LEU A 43 11.03 -3.33 7.19
C LEU A 43 12.38 -3.17 7.90
N VAL A 44 13.12 -4.27 8.05
CA VAL A 44 14.45 -4.26 8.65
C VAL A 44 15.45 -5.00 7.75
N PRO A 45 16.72 -4.56 7.71
CA PRO A 45 17.77 -5.27 6.99
C PRO A 45 18.06 -6.63 7.65
N SER A 46 18.30 -7.65 6.83
CA SER A 46 18.53 -9.03 7.24
C SER A 46 19.99 -9.47 7.08
N LYS A 47 20.51 -10.20 8.05
CA LYS A 47 21.81 -10.90 7.97
C LYS A 47 21.72 -12.30 7.36
N ASP A 48 20.53 -12.80 7.05
CA ASP A 48 20.36 -14.06 6.32
C ASP A 48 20.60 -13.85 4.81
N ARG A 49 21.78 -14.26 4.33
CA ARG A 49 22.18 -14.15 2.92
C ARG A 49 21.23 -14.85 1.95
N LEU A 50 20.71 -16.03 2.29
CA LEU A 50 19.83 -16.76 1.38
C LEU A 50 18.47 -16.07 1.28
N TRP A 51 17.98 -15.53 2.40
CA TRP A 51 16.79 -14.70 2.41
C TRP A 51 16.97 -13.45 1.55
N VAL A 52 18.09 -12.73 1.71
CA VAL A 52 18.40 -11.52 0.93
C VAL A 52 18.42 -11.82 -0.57
N ILE A 53 19.14 -12.86 -1.00
CA ILE A 53 19.20 -13.27 -2.41
C ILE A 53 17.80 -13.57 -2.94
N HIS A 54 17.00 -14.34 -2.20
CA HIS A 54 15.65 -14.69 -2.60
C HIS A 54 14.77 -13.44 -2.79
N ARG A 55 14.85 -12.48 -1.86
CA ARG A 55 14.09 -11.24 -1.91
C ARG A 55 14.52 -10.36 -3.08
N LEU A 56 15.82 -10.17 -3.30
CA LEU A 56 16.32 -9.38 -4.42
C LEU A 56 15.90 -9.97 -5.77
N GLN A 57 15.96 -11.30 -5.91
CA GLN A 57 15.54 -11.99 -7.13
C GLN A 57 14.03 -11.86 -7.41
N GLU A 58 13.17 -11.92 -6.40
CA GLU A 58 11.74 -11.64 -6.58
C GLU A 58 11.51 -10.22 -7.12
N THR A 59 12.23 -9.24 -6.58
CA THR A 59 12.08 -7.84 -7.01
C THR A 59 12.57 -7.64 -8.44
N ASP A 60 13.70 -8.25 -8.81
CA ASP A 60 14.23 -8.23 -10.17
C ASP A 60 13.27 -8.89 -11.17
N GLU A 61 12.76 -10.09 -10.86
CA GLU A 61 11.77 -10.77 -11.71
C GLU A 61 10.52 -9.89 -11.94
N MET A 62 9.97 -9.31 -10.87
CA MET A 62 8.81 -8.43 -10.96
C MET A 62 9.10 -7.13 -11.72
N GLN A 63 10.30 -6.55 -11.61
CA GLN A 63 10.70 -5.38 -12.38
C GLN A 63 10.75 -5.73 -13.88
N ARG A 64 11.38 -6.86 -14.23
CA ARG A 64 11.59 -7.32 -15.60
C ARG A 64 10.29 -7.70 -16.29
N ILE A 65 9.43 -8.49 -15.65
CA ILE A 65 8.14 -8.91 -16.25
C ILE A 65 7.22 -7.72 -16.53
N ARG A 66 7.28 -6.67 -15.71
CA ARG A 66 6.50 -5.43 -15.90
C ARG A 66 7.06 -4.52 -17.00
N SER A 67 8.38 -4.54 -17.22
CA SER A 67 9.02 -3.80 -18.31
C SER A 67 8.93 -4.50 -19.66
N GLY A 68 8.58 -5.79 -19.69
CA GLY A 68 8.49 -6.59 -20.91
C GLY A 68 7.25 -6.28 -21.76
N ASN A 69 7.28 -6.73 -23.01
CA ASN A 69 6.25 -6.46 -24.03
C ASN A 69 4.89 -7.14 -23.76
N HIS A 70 4.84 -8.12 -22.85
CA HIS A 70 3.65 -8.98 -22.67
C HIS A 70 2.61 -8.44 -21.66
N GLY A 71 2.85 -7.27 -21.06
CA GLY A 71 1.89 -6.60 -20.17
C GLY A 71 1.55 -7.42 -18.92
N PHE A 72 2.23 -7.17 -17.81
CA PHE A 72 1.86 -7.78 -16.53
C PHE A 72 0.60 -7.10 -15.93
N PRO A 73 -0.44 -7.84 -15.52
CA PRO A 73 -1.67 -7.26 -14.99
C PRO A 73 -1.43 -6.32 -13.80
N LEU A 74 -2.25 -5.26 -13.73
CA LEU A 74 -2.24 -4.37 -12.58
C LEU A 74 -2.75 -5.11 -11.34
N LEU A 75 -1.94 -5.09 -10.27
CA LEU A 75 -2.28 -5.64 -8.95
C LEU A 75 -3.23 -4.69 -8.22
N GLU A 76 -4.48 -4.70 -8.64
CA GLU A 76 -5.52 -3.84 -8.11
C GLU A 76 -6.63 -4.67 -7.43
N PHE A 77 -6.52 -4.84 -6.12
CA PHE A 77 -7.45 -5.65 -5.34
C PHE A 77 -7.61 -5.09 -3.92
N ASP A 78 -8.68 -5.51 -3.26
CA ASP A 78 -8.91 -5.25 -1.85
C ASP A 78 -8.62 -6.51 -1.04
N GLU A 79 -8.05 -6.34 0.15
CA GLU A 79 -7.80 -7.48 1.04
C GLU A 79 -9.10 -8.10 1.55
N LEU A 80 -9.18 -9.43 1.46
CA LEU A 80 -10.35 -10.24 1.73
C LEU A 80 -10.45 -10.73 3.18
N GLY A 81 -9.76 -10.08 4.12
CA GLY A 81 -9.67 -10.55 5.52
C GLY A 81 -11.04 -10.67 6.20
N ARG A 82 -11.93 -9.69 5.97
CA ARG A 82 -13.31 -9.70 6.49
C ARG A 82 -14.15 -10.79 5.81
N GLU A 83 -14.05 -10.91 4.50
CA GLU A 83 -14.80 -11.85 3.68
C GLU A 83 -14.43 -13.29 4.04
N ILE A 84 -13.14 -13.59 4.17
CA ILE A 84 -12.63 -14.90 4.58
C ILE A 84 -13.14 -15.26 5.97
N LYS A 85 -13.13 -14.31 6.91
CA LYS A 85 -13.66 -14.52 8.27
C LYS A 85 -15.15 -14.83 8.22
N LEU A 86 -15.92 -14.06 7.45
CA LEU A 86 -17.36 -14.29 7.29
C LEU A 86 -17.63 -15.64 6.63
N LEU A 87 -17.00 -15.98 5.51
CA LEU A 87 -17.18 -17.26 4.81
C LEU A 87 -16.84 -18.48 5.68
N SER A 88 -15.94 -18.33 6.66
CA SER A 88 -15.60 -19.37 7.64
C SER A 88 -16.72 -19.63 8.66
N VAL A 89 -17.69 -18.72 8.79
CA VAL A 89 -18.87 -18.87 9.66
C VAL A 89 -20.06 -19.35 8.82
N ARG A 90 -20.73 -20.43 9.27
CA ARG A 90 -21.78 -21.13 8.51
C ARG A 90 -23.00 -20.26 8.16
N ASP A 91 -23.43 -19.41 9.08
CA ASP A 91 -24.67 -18.63 8.94
C ASP A 91 -24.44 -17.14 8.64
N SER A 92 -23.20 -16.76 8.35
CA SER A 92 -22.88 -15.41 7.89
C SER A 92 -23.44 -15.14 6.49
N VAL A 93 -23.58 -13.86 6.16
CA VAL A 93 -23.95 -13.39 4.82
C VAL A 93 -22.97 -12.31 4.43
N LEU A 94 -22.42 -12.42 3.21
CA LEU A 94 -21.62 -11.35 2.64
C LEU A 94 -22.52 -10.24 2.11
N ASP A 95 -22.06 -9.00 2.26
CA ASP A 95 -22.68 -7.85 1.61
C ASP A 95 -22.22 -7.74 0.15
N GLU A 96 -22.90 -6.87 -0.62
CA GLU A 96 -22.58 -6.61 -2.03
C GLU A 96 -21.12 -6.20 -2.23
N ALA A 97 -20.59 -5.38 -1.32
CA ALA A 97 -19.19 -4.95 -1.36
C ALA A 97 -18.22 -6.13 -1.21
N GLY A 98 -18.51 -7.10 -0.33
CA GLY A 98 -17.71 -8.31 -0.16
C GLY A 98 -17.64 -9.15 -1.43
N PHE A 99 -18.77 -9.35 -2.13
CA PHE A 99 -18.77 -10.08 -3.41
C PHE A 99 -17.98 -9.36 -4.49
N ARG A 100 -18.10 -8.03 -4.58
CA ARG A 100 -17.30 -7.23 -5.52
C ARG A 100 -15.80 -7.37 -5.26
N ARG A 101 -15.37 -7.32 -4.00
CA ARG A 101 -13.97 -7.53 -3.61
C ARG A 101 -13.47 -8.92 -4.02
N ILE A 102 -14.23 -9.98 -3.72
CA ILE A 102 -13.88 -11.36 -4.10
C ILE A 102 -13.80 -11.51 -5.62
N SER A 103 -14.76 -10.97 -6.36
CA SER A 103 -14.76 -11.03 -7.83
C SER A 103 -13.55 -10.31 -8.42
N ARG A 104 -13.25 -9.08 -7.97
CA ARG A 104 -12.07 -8.32 -8.41
C ARG A 104 -10.77 -9.08 -8.13
N ALA A 105 -10.58 -9.54 -6.89
CA ALA A 105 -9.39 -10.30 -6.51
C ALA A 105 -9.23 -11.59 -7.34
N SER A 106 -10.32 -12.33 -7.56
CA SER A 106 -10.30 -13.57 -8.35
C SER A 106 -9.95 -13.31 -9.81
N ARG A 107 -10.48 -12.22 -10.40
CA ARG A 107 -10.15 -11.81 -11.78
C ARG A 107 -8.69 -11.42 -11.92
N VAL A 108 -8.17 -10.61 -10.99
CA VAL A 108 -6.75 -10.22 -10.96
C VAL A 108 -5.87 -11.45 -10.83
N MET A 109 -6.20 -12.38 -9.92
CA MET A 109 -5.42 -13.60 -9.76
C MET A 109 -5.46 -14.48 -11.01
N ASN A 110 -6.62 -14.69 -11.62
CA ASN A 110 -6.73 -15.46 -12.87
C ASN A 110 -5.89 -14.82 -13.99
N ALA A 111 -5.95 -13.49 -14.14
CA ALA A 111 -5.15 -12.78 -15.12
C ALA A 111 -3.63 -12.91 -14.86
N LEU A 112 -3.20 -12.89 -13.60
CA LEU A 112 -1.80 -13.08 -13.22
C LEU A 112 -1.31 -14.50 -13.50
N LEU A 113 -2.12 -15.51 -13.18
CA LEU A 113 -1.83 -16.91 -13.50
C LEU A 113 -1.71 -17.11 -15.01
N GLU A 114 -2.61 -16.52 -15.79
CA GLU A 114 -2.58 -16.57 -17.25
C GLU A 114 -1.34 -15.86 -17.82
N ALA A 115 -1.00 -14.68 -17.30
CA ALA A 115 0.18 -13.92 -17.73
C ALA A 115 1.49 -14.66 -17.44
N LEU A 116 1.61 -15.30 -16.27
CA LEU A 116 2.76 -16.13 -15.94
C LEU A 116 2.84 -17.39 -16.82
N ALA A 117 1.69 -18.06 -17.06
CA ALA A 117 1.64 -19.26 -17.89
C ALA A 117 1.94 -19.01 -19.38
N LYS A 118 1.60 -17.83 -19.89
CA LYS A 118 1.86 -17.42 -21.28
C LYS A 118 3.25 -16.82 -21.50
N SER A 119 4.02 -16.59 -20.43
CA SER A 119 5.33 -15.99 -20.57
C SER A 119 6.34 -16.99 -21.18
N GLU A 120 7.15 -16.52 -22.13
CA GLU A 120 8.24 -17.31 -22.71
C GLU A 120 9.42 -17.42 -21.75
N ASP A 121 9.62 -16.41 -20.90
CA ASP A 121 10.66 -16.38 -19.88
C ASP A 121 10.23 -17.11 -18.60
N PRO A 122 11.13 -17.83 -17.91
CA PRO A 122 10.84 -18.44 -16.62
C PRO A 122 10.84 -17.40 -15.49
N TRP A 123 9.84 -17.44 -14.59
CA TRP A 123 9.73 -16.55 -13.43
C TRP A 123 9.67 -17.34 -12.12
N PRO A 124 10.73 -18.11 -11.78
CA PRO A 124 10.65 -19.11 -10.71
C PRO A 124 10.32 -18.52 -9.34
N ARG A 125 10.70 -17.26 -9.04
CA ARG A 125 10.35 -16.63 -7.77
C ARG A 125 8.89 -16.20 -7.75
N LEU A 126 8.37 -15.63 -8.84
CA LEU A 126 6.95 -15.26 -8.94
C LEU A 126 6.03 -16.50 -9.01
N GLU A 127 6.40 -17.50 -9.79
CA GLU A 127 5.71 -18.79 -9.88
C GLU A 127 5.62 -19.49 -8.52
N ALA A 128 6.68 -19.41 -7.71
CA ALA A 128 6.68 -19.96 -6.36
C ALA A 128 5.63 -19.30 -5.44
N VAL A 129 5.31 -18.02 -5.64
CA VAL A 129 4.26 -17.31 -4.86
C VAL A 129 2.87 -17.83 -5.21
N VAL A 130 2.64 -18.10 -6.49
CA VAL A 130 1.33 -18.56 -7.00
C VAL A 130 1.21 -20.09 -7.08
N LYS A 131 2.25 -20.82 -6.64
CA LYS A 131 2.29 -22.28 -6.70
C LYS A 131 1.08 -22.93 -6.03
N GLY A 132 0.44 -23.85 -6.77
CA GLY A 132 -0.75 -24.57 -6.31
C GLY A 132 -2.04 -23.76 -6.35
N GLN A 133 -2.02 -22.59 -6.99
CA GLN A 133 -3.21 -21.79 -7.28
C GLN A 133 -3.60 -22.00 -8.73
N GLU A 134 -4.88 -22.20 -8.98
CA GLU A 134 -5.45 -22.41 -10.31
C GLU A 134 -6.50 -21.33 -10.60
N PRO A 135 -6.72 -20.96 -11.88
CA PRO A 135 -7.80 -20.06 -12.23
C PRO A 135 -9.16 -20.65 -11.86
N ASN A 136 -10.00 -19.86 -11.20
CA ASN A 136 -11.34 -20.29 -10.79
C ASN A 136 -12.40 -19.45 -11.50
N THR A 137 -12.85 -19.91 -12.66
CA THR A 137 -13.91 -19.26 -13.44
C THR A 137 -15.29 -19.48 -12.84
N GLU A 138 -15.54 -20.66 -12.25
CA GLU A 138 -16.83 -21.00 -11.61
C GLU A 138 -17.21 -20.02 -10.49
N LEU A 139 -16.24 -19.59 -9.68
CA LEU A 139 -16.44 -18.57 -8.64
C LEU A 139 -16.88 -17.24 -9.25
N ILE A 140 -16.24 -16.82 -10.33
CA ILE A 140 -16.52 -15.55 -11.01
C ILE A 140 -17.90 -15.61 -11.68
N GLU A 141 -18.18 -16.67 -12.42
CA GLU A 141 -19.47 -16.91 -13.08
C GLU A 141 -20.63 -16.94 -12.07
N SER A 142 -20.42 -17.56 -10.90
CA SER A 142 -21.41 -17.57 -9.81
C SER A 142 -21.73 -16.16 -9.31
N ILE A 143 -20.75 -15.26 -9.25
CA ILE A 143 -20.96 -13.86 -8.84
C ILE A 143 -21.60 -13.07 -9.98
N ASP A 144 -21.15 -13.22 -11.23
CA ASP A 144 -21.68 -12.51 -12.40
C ASP A 144 -23.12 -12.91 -12.76
N ALA A 145 -23.57 -14.08 -12.32
CA ALA A 145 -24.98 -14.48 -12.40
C ALA A 145 -25.89 -13.58 -11.55
N VAL A 146 -25.36 -12.95 -10.49
CA VAL A 146 -26.11 -12.10 -9.56
C VAL A 146 -25.80 -10.62 -9.75
N PHE A 147 -24.56 -10.28 -10.09
CA PHE A 147 -24.09 -8.90 -10.23
C PHE A 147 -23.88 -8.51 -11.69
N ASP A 148 -24.22 -7.27 -12.02
CA ASP A 148 -23.89 -6.67 -13.32
C ASP A 148 -22.43 -6.16 -13.37
N VAL A 149 -22.01 -5.68 -14.53
CA VAL A 149 -20.65 -5.13 -14.75
C VAL A 149 -20.37 -3.90 -13.88
N LYS A 150 -21.42 -3.17 -13.46
CA LYS A 150 -21.31 -2.01 -12.56
C LYS A 150 -21.25 -2.43 -11.09
N GLY A 151 -21.43 -3.72 -10.80
CA GLY A 151 -21.45 -4.27 -9.46
C GLY A 151 -22.76 -4.03 -8.71
N ASN A 152 -23.87 -3.83 -9.40
CA ASN A 152 -25.22 -3.82 -8.83
C ASN A 152 -25.86 -5.21 -8.98
N ILE A 153 -26.80 -5.55 -8.10
CA ILE A 153 -27.59 -6.77 -8.25
C ILE A 153 -28.49 -6.65 -9.48
N ARG A 154 -28.38 -7.62 -10.38
CA ARG A 154 -29.16 -7.67 -11.62
C ARG A 154 -30.65 -7.78 -11.32
N ASP A 155 -31.48 -7.18 -12.18
CA ASP A 155 -32.94 -7.27 -12.08
C ASP A 155 -33.45 -8.72 -12.19
N ASP A 156 -32.73 -9.55 -12.94
CA ASP A 156 -33.03 -10.97 -13.18
C ASP A 156 -32.29 -11.93 -12.25
N ALA A 157 -31.63 -11.43 -11.19
CA ALA A 157 -30.89 -12.26 -10.24
C ALA A 157 -31.79 -13.29 -9.52
N SER A 158 -33.11 -13.01 -9.42
CA SER A 158 -34.12 -14.03 -9.13
C SER A 158 -35.45 -13.69 -9.81
N PRO A 159 -36.30 -14.69 -10.11
CA PRO A 159 -37.64 -14.43 -10.64
C PRO A 159 -38.49 -13.55 -9.71
N ALA A 160 -38.34 -13.73 -8.39
CA ALA A 160 -39.05 -12.94 -7.40
C ALA A 160 -38.58 -11.48 -7.38
N LEU A 161 -37.26 -11.22 -7.44
CA LEU A 161 -36.72 -9.87 -7.50
C LEU A 161 -37.18 -9.14 -8.77
N SER A 162 -37.15 -9.83 -9.90
CA SER A 162 -37.62 -9.28 -11.19
C SER A 162 -39.08 -8.84 -11.11
N GLN A 163 -39.94 -9.68 -10.54
CA GLN A 163 -41.35 -9.36 -10.33
C GLN A 163 -41.53 -8.16 -9.39
N ILE A 164 -40.85 -8.14 -8.24
CA ILE A 164 -40.92 -7.03 -7.28
C ILE A 164 -40.51 -5.70 -7.95
N ARG A 165 -39.40 -5.68 -8.71
CA ARG A 165 -38.93 -4.47 -9.41
C ARG A 165 -39.89 -4.01 -10.51
N SER A 166 -40.53 -4.94 -11.21
CA SER A 166 -41.58 -4.66 -12.19
C SER A 166 -42.79 -4.00 -11.50
N ASP A 167 -43.24 -4.57 -10.38
CA ASP A 167 -44.37 -4.05 -9.59
C ASP A 167 -44.06 -2.66 -9.02
N MET A 168 -42.85 -2.44 -8.50
CA MET A 168 -42.39 -1.12 -8.06
C MET A 168 -42.45 -0.09 -9.20
N THR A 169 -42.03 -0.47 -10.39
CA THR A 169 -42.09 0.40 -11.58
C THR A 169 -43.54 0.71 -11.96
N ALA A 170 -44.43 -0.29 -11.91
CA ALA A 170 -45.86 -0.11 -12.18
C ALA A 170 -46.52 0.81 -11.15
N VAL A 171 -46.24 0.63 -9.85
CA VAL A 171 -46.75 1.47 -8.75
C VAL A 171 -46.23 2.90 -8.86
N ARG A 172 -44.94 3.10 -9.16
CA ARG A 172 -44.38 4.45 -9.43
C ARG A 172 -45.12 5.18 -10.56
N ARG A 173 -45.45 4.47 -11.65
CA ARG A 173 -46.26 5.03 -12.75
C ARG A 173 -47.70 5.35 -12.31
N LYS A 174 -48.29 4.56 -11.41
CA LYS A 174 -49.61 4.86 -10.82
C LYS A 174 -49.54 6.11 -9.92
N ILE A 175 -48.52 6.21 -9.05
CA ILE A 175 -48.28 7.38 -8.17
C ILE A 175 -48.17 8.65 -9.01
N ASN A 176 -47.34 8.65 -10.04
CA ASN A 176 -47.16 9.83 -10.88
C ASN A 176 -48.47 10.28 -11.54
N ARG A 177 -49.26 9.33 -12.07
CA ARG A 177 -50.59 9.64 -12.66
C ARG A 177 -51.61 10.12 -11.62
N ALA A 178 -51.57 9.62 -10.39
CA ALA A 178 -52.44 10.07 -9.31
C ALA A 178 -52.06 11.49 -8.85
N PHE A 179 -50.75 11.74 -8.71
CA PHE A 179 -50.20 13.04 -8.33
C PHE A 179 -50.57 14.13 -9.34
N LEU A 180 -50.33 13.89 -10.64
CA LEU A 180 -50.64 14.87 -11.69
C LEU A 180 -52.14 15.20 -11.74
N ARG A 181 -53.02 14.21 -11.52
CA ARG A 181 -54.48 14.44 -11.44
C ARG A 181 -54.86 15.28 -10.22
N ALA A 182 -54.28 14.97 -9.06
CA ALA A 182 -54.51 15.75 -7.84
C ALA A 182 -54.00 17.18 -8.01
N MET A 183 -52.78 17.36 -8.52
CA MET A 183 -52.19 18.68 -8.78
C MET A 183 -53.06 19.53 -9.69
N LYS A 184 -53.53 18.97 -10.82
CA LYS A 184 -54.43 19.67 -11.75
C LYS A 184 -55.71 20.13 -11.05
N SER A 185 -56.35 19.26 -10.27
CA SER A 185 -57.58 19.61 -9.54
C SER A 185 -57.37 20.71 -8.50
N VAL A 186 -56.24 20.71 -7.80
CA VAL A 186 -55.90 21.74 -6.80
C VAL A 186 -55.51 23.07 -7.47
N GLN A 187 -54.86 23.00 -8.64
CA GLN A 187 -54.52 24.16 -9.45
C GLN A 187 -55.77 24.86 -9.99
N GLU A 188 -56.75 24.12 -10.51
CA GLU A 188 -58.03 24.65 -11.01
C GLU A 188 -58.83 25.40 -9.94
N ARG A 189 -58.63 25.05 -8.66
CA ARG A 189 -59.25 25.72 -7.51
C ARG A 189 -58.44 26.92 -6.98
N GLY A 190 -57.25 27.18 -7.52
CA GLY A 190 -56.38 28.29 -7.08
C GLY A 190 -55.73 28.08 -5.71
N TYR A 191 -55.60 26.83 -5.24
CA TYR A 191 -55.07 26.53 -3.90
C TYR A 191 -53.57 26.26 -3.86
N LEU A 192 -52.92 26.08 -5.01
CA LEU A 192 -51.47 25.88 -5.11
C LEU A 192 -50.72 27.19 -4.90
N ALA A 193 -49.57 27.10 -4.23
CA ALA A 193 -48.56 28.15 -4.21
C ALA A 193 -47.79 28.20 -5.55
N ASP A 194 -47.02 29.26 -5.78
CA ASP A 194 -46.28 29.47 -7.04
C ASP A 194 -45.28 28.34 -7.36
N ILE A 195 -44.69 27.73 -6.33
CA ILE A 195 -43.78 26.58 -6.48
C ILE A 195 -44.50 25.30 -6.93
N ARG A 196 -45.83 25.21 -6.74
CA ARG A 196 -46.77 24.13 -7.11
C ARG A 196 -46.51 22.74 -6.51
N GLU A 197 -45.28 22.26 -6.54
CA GLU A 197 -44.88 20.97 -5.99
C GLU A 197 -43.54 21.07 -5.26
N GLY A 198 -43.26 20.07 -4.43
CA GLY A 198 -41.97 19.91 -3.78
C GLY A 198 -41.72 18.45 -3.40
N PHE A 199 -40.52 18.16 -2.91
CA PHE A 199 -40.18 16.86 -2.35
C PHE A 199 -39.90 17.01 -0.86
N VAL A 200 -40.60 16.21 -0.05
CA VAL A 200 -40.40 16.15 1.41
C VAL A 200 -40.22 14.68 1.77
N GLN A 201 -39.09 14.33 2.41
CA GLN A 201 -38.75 12.95 2.77
C GLN A 201 -38.86 11.96 1.59
N GLU A 202 -38.27 12.29 0.44
CA GLU A 202 -38.34 11.49 -0.81
C GLU A 202 -39.77 11.29 -1.38
N ARG A 203 -40.78 12.01 -0.85
CA ARG A 203 -42.16 11.99 -1.35
C ARG A 203 -42.48 13.27 -2.09
N ARG A 204 -43.09 13.12 -3.26
CA ARG A 204 -43.61 14.25 -4.03
C ARG A 204 -44.88 14.78 -3.38
N ALA A 205 -44.91 16.07 -3.08
CA ALA A 205 -45.98 16.74 -2.35
C ALA A 205 -46.51 17.95 -3.14
N LEU A 206 -47.80 18.24 -2.97
CA LEU A 206 -48.39 19.48 -3.46
C LEU A 206 -48.00 20.62 -2.52
N ALA A 207 -47.54 21.73 -3.09
CA ALA A 207 -47.28 22.95 -2.34
C ALA A 207 -48.55 23.79 -2.29
N VAL A 208 -49.23 23.77 -1.15
CA VAL A 208 -50.56 24.37 -0.97
C VAL A 208 -50.43 25.60 -0.08
N ILE A 209 -51.14 26.69 -0.41
CA ILE A 209 -51.19 27.87 0.45
C ILE A 209 -51.80 27.46 1.79
N SER A 210 -51.13 27.79 2.90
CA SER A 210 -51.47 27.25 4.23
C SER A 210 -52.90 27.55 4.71
N SER A 211 -53.55 28.59 4.19
CA SER A 211 -54.96 28.89 4.44
C SER A 211 -55.92 27.82 3.91
N TYR A 212 -55.55 27.15 2.82
CA TYR A 212 -56.38 26.12 2.16
C TYR A 212 -55.99 24.69 2.54
N LYS A 213 -55.04 24.47 3.46
CA LYS A 213 -54.51 23.15 3.79
C LYS A 213 -55.57 22.13 4.24
N ARG A 214 -56.66 22.57 4.87
CA ARG A 214 -57.77 21.70 5.31
C ARG A 214 -58.74 21.30 4.19
N GLN A 215 -58.63 21.94 3.02
CA GLN A 215 -59.48 21.67 1.85
C GLN A 215 -58.90 20.59 0.92
N ILE A 216 -57.67 20.13 1.19
CA ILE A 216 -56.99 19.11 0.40
C ILE A 216 -57.08 17.78 1.14
N SER A 217 -57.64 16.77 0.47
CA SER A 217 -57.61 15.41 0.99
C SER A 217 -56.19 14.87 0.89
N GLY A 218 -55.57 14.55 2.03
CA GLY A 218 -54.17 14.15 2.09
C GLY A 218 -53.56 14.27 3.47
N ALA A 219 -52.26 13.96 3.56
CA ALA A 219 -51.46 14.09 4.77
C ALA A 219 -50.48 15.25 4.62
N ALA A 220 -50.39 16.11 5.63
CA ALA A 220 -49.38 17.17 5.65
C ALA A 220 -48.01 16.56 5.98
N LEU A 221 -47.01 16.79 5.11
CA LEU A 221 -45.65 16.29 5.27
C LEU A 221 -44.71 17.33 5.92
N GLY A 222 -45.09 18.61 5.89
CA GLY A 222 -44.32 19.72 6.47
C GLY A 222 -44.82 21.08 6.01
N SER A 223 -44.17 22.14 6.48
CA SER A 223 -44.48 23.53 6.11
C SER A 223 -43.21 24.29 5.74
N SER A 224 -43.34 25.38 4.99
CA SER A 224 -42.23 26.29 4.70
C SER A 224 -41.72 26.99 5.98
N ASN A 225 -40.49 27.51 5.96
CA ASN A 225 -39.90 28.26 7.07
C ASN A 225 -40.75 29.46 7.51
N THR A 226 -41.46 30.09 6.57
CA THR A 226 -42.38 31.22 6.82
C THR A 226 -43.79 30.78 7.21
N GLY A 227 -44.09 29.48 7.16
CA GLY A 227 -45.42 28.92 7.42
C GLY A 227 -46.48 29.20 6.34
N SER A 228 -46.15 29.96 5.29
CA SER A 228 -47.10 30.36 4.24
C SER A 228 -47.52 29.23 3.30
N VAL A 229 -46.69 28.18 3.18
CA VAL A 229 -46.95 27.02 2.33
C VAL A 229 -46.91 25.74 3.17
N THR A 230 -47.87 24.85 2.95
CA THR A 230 -47.92 23.50 3.52
C THR A 230 -47.73 22.49 2.41
N PHE A 231 -46.80 21.55 2.59
CA PHE A 231 -46.58 20.43 1.67
C PHE A 231 -47.51 19.28 2.02
N ILE A 232 -48.39 18.90 1.08
CA ILE A 232 -49.43 17.90 1.31
C ILE A 232 -49.25 16.73 0.32
N GLU A 233 -49.15 15.52 0.84
CA GLU A 233 -49.27 14.29 0.07
C GLU A 233 -50.74 14.06 -0.30
N PRO A 234 -51.11 14.02 -1.60
CA PRO A 234 -52.50 13.80 -1.99
C PRO A 234 -53.03 12.46 -1.49
N GLY A 235 -54.28 12.42 -1.02
CA GLY A 235 -54.90 11.20 -0.49
C GLY A 235 -54.88 10.00 -1.45
N ALA A 236 -54.96 10.27 -2.76
CA ALA A 236 -54.86 9.23 -3.80
C ALA A 236 -53.44 8.63 -3.96
N CYS A 237 -52.40 9.32 -3.47
CA CYS A 237 -51.02 8.85 -3.50
C CYS A 237 -50.63 8.07 -2.24
N ILE A 238 -51.26 8.34 -1.10
CA ILE A 238 -50.96 7.69 0.20
C ILE A 238 -50.96 6.15 0.10
N PRO A 239 -52.04 5.47 -0.35
CA PRO A 239 -52.07 4.01 -0.42
C PRO A 239 -51.04 3.45 -1.41
N LEU A 240 -50.78 4.16 -2.51
CA LEU A 240 -49.79 3.74 -3.52
C LEU A 240 -48.35 3.90 -3.01
N ASN A 241 -48.07 4.94 -2.22
CA ASN A 241 -46.77 5.12 -1.58
C ASN A 241 -46.55 4.09 -0.46
N HIS A 242 -47.59 3.73 0.29
CA HIS A 242 -47.54 2.60 1.22
C HIS A 242 -47.25 1.27 0.50
N GLU A 243 -47.93 0.99 -0.62
CA GLU A 243 -47.67 -0.19 -1.46
C GLU A 243 -46.21 -0.20 -1.97
N LEU A 244 -45.70 0.95 -2.44
CA LEU A 244 -44.31 1.08 -2.88
C LEU A 244 -43.31 0.81 -1.74
N GLU A 245 -43.61 1.25 -0.52
CA GLU A 245 -42.73 1.01 0.63
C GLU A 245 -42.74 -0.47 1.05
N MET A 246 -43.90 -1.14 1.01
CA MET A 246 -43.99 -2.59 1.22
C MET A 246 -43.15 -3.36 0.19
N LEU A 247 -43.25 -2.99 -1.10
CA LEU A 247 -42.45 -3.58 -2.17
C LEU A 247 -40.93 -3.34 -1.98
N ARG A 248 -40.53 -2.17 -1.46
CA ARG A 248 -39.11 -1.90 -1.11
C ARG A 248 -38.62 -2.79 0.02
N ASP A 249 -39.44 -3.05 1.03
CA ASP A 249 -39.09 -3.96 2.11
C ASP A 249 -39.01 -5.41 1.62
N ASP A 250 -39.88 -5.82 0.70
CA ASP A 250 -39.81 -7.13 0.07
C ASP A 250 -38.59 -7.26 -0.85
N GLU A 251 -38.23 -6.20 -1.60
CA GLU A 251 -36.99 -6.13 -2.37
C GLU A 251 -35.76 -6.35 -1.48
N ARG A 252 -35.68 -5.65 -0.34
CA ARG A 252 -34.58 -5.80 0.63
C ARG A 252 -34.48 -7.23 1.18
N LYS A 253 -35.61 -7.86 1.50
CA LYS A 253 -35.65 -9.25 1.97
C LYS A 253 -35.16 -10.21 0.89
N GLU A 254 -35.62 -10.02 -0.34
CA GLU A 254 -35.24 -10.89 -1.46
C GLU A 254 -33.76 -10.74 -1.83
N ILE A 255 -33.25 -9.51 -1.88
CA ILE A 255 -31.81 -9.25 -2.03
C ILE A 255 -31.01 -10.00 -0.95
N ARG A 256 -31.44 -9.95 0.31
CA ARG A 256 -30.76 -10.67 1.39
C ARG A 256 -30.81 -12.19 1.20
N ASN A 257 -31.90 -12.74 0.66
CA ASN A 257 -32.01 -14.17 0.34
C ASN A 257 -31.05 -14.57 -0.78
N ILE A 258 -30.98 -13.77 -1.85
CA ILE A 258 -30.05 -13.95 -2.97
C ILE A 258 -28.60 -13.94 -2.45
N LEU A 259 -28.21 -12.91 -1.68
CA LEU A 259 -26.87 -12.81 -1.11
C LEU A 259 -26.55 -13.98 -0.16
N ARG A 260 -27.52 -14.45 0.64
CA ARG A 260 -27.35 -15.63 1.50
C ARG A 260 -27.12 -16.90 0.67
N SER A 261 -27.89 -17.08 -0.39
CA SER A 261 -27.76 -18.22 -1.31
C SER A 261 -26.40 -18.21 -2.00
N LEU A 262 -26.01 -17.06 -2.56
CA LEU A 262 -24.71 -16.88 -3.19
C LEU A 262 -23.56 -17.10 -2.20
N THR A 263 -23.67 -16.57 -0.98
CA THR A 263 -22.67 -16.79 0.08
C THR A 263 -22.51 -18.29 0.35
N ARG A 264 -23.61 -19.05 0.42
CA ARG A 264 -23.56 -20.50 0.62
C ARG A 264 -22.90 -21.22 -0.55
N ASN A 265 -23.20 -20.82 -1.79
CA ASN A 265 -22.57 -21.40 -2.98
C ASN A 265 -21.05 -21.17 -2.94
N ILE A 266 -20.61 -19.92 -2.76
CA ILE A 266 -19.18 -19.61 -2.89
C ILE A 266 -18.31 -20.11 -1.72
N ARG A 267 -18.90 -20.53 -0.60
CA ARG A 267 -18.17 -21.12 0.55
C ARG A 267 -17.30 -22.30 0.16
N ARG A 268 -17.70 -23.10 -0.84
CA ARG A 268 -16.89 -24.22 -1.33
C ARG A 268 -15.55 -23.77 -1.94
N HIS A 269 -15.47 -22.52 -2.42
CA HIS A 269 -14.25 -21.91 -2.95
C HIS A 269 -13.41 -21.20 -1.88
N LEU A 270 -13.77 -21.27 -0.59
CA LEU A 270 -13.02 -20.64 0.49
C LEU A 270 -11.51 -20.99 0.49
N PRO A 271 -11.07 -22.23 0.22
CA PRO A 271 -9.65 -22.54 0.11
C PRO A 271 -8.95 -21.73 -1.01
N ALA A 272 -9.59 -21.62 -2.17
CA ALA A 272 -9.07 -20.82 -3.29
C ALA A 272 -9.03 -19.32 -2.94
N ILE A 273 -10.09 -18.78 -2.34
CA ILE A 273 -10.15 -17.37 -1.91
C ILE A 273 -9.03 -17.05 -0.90
N LYS A 274 -8.77 -17.95 0.06
CA LYS A 274 -7.64 -17.82 1.00
C LYS A 274 -6.28 -17.85 0.28
N ALA A 275 -6.14 -18.73 -0.69
CA ALA A 275 -4.92 -18.82 -1.49
C ALA A 275 -4.70 -17.55 -2.32
N TYR A 276 -5.73 -17.03 -2.97
CA TYR A 276 -5.69 -15.79 -3.75
C TYR A 276 -5.33 -14.60 -2.88
N GLN A 277 -5.96 -14.42 -1.71
CA GLN A 277 -5.59 -13.38 -0.76
C GLN A 277 -4.10 -13.42 -0.42
N LYS A 278 -3.57 -14.61 -0.13
CA LYS A 278 -2.16 -14.79 0.20
C LYS A 278 -1.26 -14.51 -1.02
N GLY A 279 -1.61 -15.03 -2.20
CA GLY A 279 -0.85 -14.81 -3.43
C GLY A 279 -0.78 -13.33 -3.80
N LEU A 280 -1.93 -12.66 -3.84
CA LEU A 280 -2.05 -11.25 -4.20
C LEU A 280 -1.32 -10.33 -3.22
N THR A 281 -1.43 -10.56 -1.91
CA THR A 281 -0.70 -9.75 -0.91
C THR A 281 0.81 -9.93 -0.99
N GLU A 282 1.30 -11.14 -1.27
CA GLU A 282 2.73 -11.39 -1.48
C GLU A 282 3.22 -10.77 -2.80
N LEU A 283 2.45 -10.89 -3.88
CA LEU A 283 2.76 -10.27 -5.17
C LEU A 283 2.75 -8.74 -5.08
N ASP A 284 1.82 -8.13 -4.36
CA ASP A 284 1.82 -6.68 -4.14
C ASP A 284 3.04 -6.22 -3.34
N TRP A 285 3.48 -6.98 -2.34
CA TRP A 285 4.72 -6.65 -1.62
C TRP A 285 5.95 -6.69 -2.54
N ILE A 286 6.05 -7.71 -3.40
CA ILE A 286 7.11 -7.80 -4.40
C ILE A 286 7.01 -6.64 -5.40
N ALA A 287 5.81 -6.33 -5.89
CA ALA A 287 5.55 -5.23 -6.80
C ALA A 287 5.85 -3.87 -6.18
N THR A 288 5.61 -3.68 -4.89
CA THR A 288 5.94 -2.45 -4.15
C THR A 288 7.46 -2.21 -4.17
N ARG A 289 8.25 -3.24 -3.87
CA ARG A 289 9.72 -3.16 -3.98
C ARG A 289 10.18 -2.91 -5.42
N ALA A 290 9.52 -3.51 -6.41
CA ALA A 290 9.85 -3.30 -7.81
C ALA A 290 9.48 -1.88 -8.30
N ARG A 291 8.36 -1.31 -7.84
CA ARG A 291 7.99 0.09 -8.07
C ARG A 291 9.04 1.04 -7.50
N LEU A 292 9.54 0.75 -6.29
CA LEU A 292 10.65 1.51 -5.69
C LEU A 292 11.91 1.39 -6.55
N ALA A 293 12.27 0.17 -6.97
CA ALA A 293 13.41 -0.05 -7.86
C ALA A 293 13.30 0.77 -9.15
N VAL A 294 12.13 0.80 -9.80
CA VAL A 294 11.91 1.64 -10.99
C VAL A 294 12.05 3.14 -10.66
N LYS A 295 11.46 3.59 -9.56
CA LYS A 295 11.55 5.01 -9.11
C LYS A 295 12.99 5.43 -8.86
N LEU A 296 13.81 4.53 -8.34
CA LEU A 296 15.22 4.75 -8.00
C LEU A 296 16.19 4.35 -9.12
N GLU A 297 15.73 3.88 -10.28
CA GLU A 297 16.62 3.30 -11.31
C GLU A 297 17.53 2.19 -10.75
N GLY A 298 16.99 1.40 -9.83
CA GLY A 298 17.68 0.34 -9.13
C GLY A 298 17.90 -0.91 -9.98
N SER A 299 19.05 -1.56 -9.77
CA SER A 299 19.44 -2.81 -10.40
C SER A 299 19.77 -3.89 -9.38
N LEU A 300 19.90 -5.14 -9.85
CA LEU A 300 20.28 -6.30 -9.04
C LEU A 300 21.82 -6.45 -8.98
N PRO A 301 22.47 -6.18 -7.84
CA PRO A 301 23.88 -6.51 -7.64
C PRO A 301 24.07 -8.00 -7.33
N GLN A 302 25.29 -8.51 -7.51
CA GLN A 302 25.65 -9.87 -7.12
C GLN A 302 25.90 -9.96 -5.62
N VAL A 303 25.24 -10.92 -4.95
CA VAL A 303 25.48 -11.16 -3.51
C VAL A 303 26.56 -12.22 -3.32
N ARG A 304 27.73 -11.82 -2.80
CA ARG A 304 28.88 -12.68 -2.54
C ARG A 304 28.75 -13.43 -1.20
N LYS A 305 29.57 -14.48 -1.01
CA LYS A 305 29.65 -15.24 0.25
C LYS A 305 30.47 -14.53 1.34
N LYS A 306 31.49 -13.76 0.93
CA LYS A 306 32.40 -13.05 1.84
C LYS A 306 31.93 -11.60 2.02
N GLN A 307 32.35 -10.99 3.13
CA GLN A 307 32.15 -9.56 3.40
C GLN A 307 32.92 -8.68 2.43
N GLY A 308 32.48 -7.42 2.33
CA GLY A 308 33.00 -6.43 1.40
C GLY A 308 31.95 -5.99 0.39
N LEU A 309 32.34 -5.06 -0.47
CA LEU A 309 31.49 -4.52 -1.53
C LEU A 309 32.35 -4.02 -2.68
N HIS A 310 31.78 -4.01 -3.86
CA HIS A 310 32.32 -3.43 -5.06
C HIS A 310 31.16 -2.77 -5.79
N LEU A 311 30.92 -1.50 -5.49
CA LEU A 311 29.85 -0.70 -6.05
C LEU A 311 30.37 0.01 -7.30
N LEU A 312 29.75 -0.25 -8.44
CA LEU A 312 30.02 0.39 -9.72
C LEU A 312 28.89 1.35 -10.05
N SER A 313 29.24 2.57 -10.47
CA SER A 313 28.29 3.60 -10.86
C SER A 313 27.15 3.79 -9.85
N ALA A 314 27.48 3.81 -8.57
CA ALA A 314 26.51 3.89 -7.49
C ALA A 314 26.10 5.33 -7.20
N PHE A 315 24.80 5.54 -6.99
CA PHE A 315 24.23 6.83 -6.63
C PHE A 315 23.66 6.79 -5.21
N HIS A 316 23.67 7.94 -4.54
CA HIS A 316 22.87 8.10 -3.35
C HIS A 316 21.39 8.25 -3.78
N PRO A 317 20.49 7.34 -3.38
CA PRO A 317 19.12 7.29 -3.91
C PRO A 317 18.36 8.61 -3.76
N LEU A 318 18.38 9.20 -2.55
CA LEU A 318 17.63 10.42 -2.25
C LEU A 318 18.20 11.64 -2.99
N LEU A 319 19.53 11.82 -2.98
CA LEU A 319 20.20 12.88 -3.73
C LEU A 319 19.89 12.80 -5.23
N GLN A 320 19.93 11.58 -5.81
CA GLN A 320 19.63 11.38 -7.23
C GLN A 320 18.21 11.83 -7.57
N LEU A 321 17.22 11.49 -6.74
CA LEU A 321 15.83 11.95 -6.90
C LEU A 321 15.72 13.47 -6.79
N THR A 322 16.30 14.07 -5.75
CA THR A 322 16.26 15.52 -5.52
C THR A 322 16.90 16.30 -6.67
N ASN A 323 18.08 15.86 -7.12
CA ASN A 323 18.78 16.51 -8.23
C ASN A 323 18.04 16.32 -9.55
N LYS A 324 17.49 15.12 -9.83
CA LYS A 324 16.70 14.87 -11.03
C LYS A 324 15.46 15.77 -11.10
N ALA A 325 14.75 15.95 -9.98
CA ALA A 325 13.63 16.89 -9.88
C ALA A 325 14.06 18.35 -10.09
N ALA A 326 15.27 18.71 -9.67
CA ALA A 326 15.85 20.04 -9.86
C ALA A 326 16.57 20.24 -11.21
N GLY A 327 16.58 19.24 -12.11
CA GLY A 327 17.31 19.28 -13.37
C GLY A 327 18.84 19.36 -13.22
N LYS A 328 19.38 18.88 -12.10
CA LYS A 328 20.81 18.84 -11.79
C LYS A 328 21.40 17.46 -12.06
N GLU A 329 22.64 17.43 -12.53
CA GLU A 329 23.40 16.19 -12.67
C GLU A 329 23.85 15.66 -11.30
N THR A 330 23.78 14.34 -11.11
CA THR A 330 24.38 13.66 -9.95
C THR A 330 25.50 12.78 -10.46
N LEU A 331 26.69 12.87 -9.84
CA LEU A 331 27.84 12.08 -10.27
C LEU A 331 27.82 10.68 -9.61
N PRO A 332 28.04 9.60 -10.39
CA PRO A 332 28.14 8.25 -9.85
C PRO A 332 29.44 8.03 -9.07
N GLN A 333 29.42 7.03 -8.18
CA GLN A 333 30.55 6.66 -7.33
C GLN A 333 31.00 5.21 -7.59
N HIS A 334 32.31 4.97 -7.53
CA HIS A 334 32.90 3.64 -7.62
C HIS A 334 33.65 3.34 -6.32
N ILE A 335 33.20 2.33 -5.57
CA ILE A 335 33.65 2.07 -4.20
C ILE A 335 33.97 0.59 -4.04
N GLU A 336 35.16 0.27 -3.52
CA GLU A 336 35.61 -1.09 -3.30
C GLU A 336 36.06 -1.26 -1.84
N LEU A 337 35.45 -2.22 -1.13
CA LEU A 337 35.96 -2.77 0.13
C LEU A 337 36.15 -4.27 -0.02
N ASN A 338 37.36 -4.77 0.21
CA ASN A 338 37.67 -6.19 0.11
C ASN A 338 38.57 -6.63 1.28
N SER A 339 38.93 -7.92 1.36
CA SER A 339 39.72 -8.45 2.48
C SER A 339 41.12 -7.82 2.62
N ARG A 340 41.64 -7.16 1.59
CA ARG A 340 42.91 -6.41 1.60
C ARG A 340 42.71 -4.91 1.81
N LYS A 341 41.56 -4.37 1.42
CA LYS A 341 41.17 -2.95 1.52
C LYS A 341 39.87 -2.84 2.32
N ARG A 342 39.93 -3.10 3.63
CA ARG A 342 38.73 -3.14 4.47
C ARG A 342 38.27 -1.76 4.96
N MET A 343 39.22 -0.84 5.12
CA MET A 343 38.96 0.52 5.57
C MET A 343 39.21 1.49 4.41
N LEU A 344 38.22 2.32 4.11
CA LEU A 344 38.32 3.43 3.17
C LEU A 344 38.32 4.74 3.95
N VAL A 345 39.42 5.49 3.87
CA VAL A 345 39.53 6.83 4.46
C VAL A 345 39.34 7.86 3.35
N ILE A 346 38.37 8.77 3.53
CA ILE A 346 38.01 9.82 2.59
C ILE A 346 38.39 11.16 3.21
N SER A 347 39.40 11.81 2.63
CA SER A 347 39.85 13.15 3.02
C SER A 347 39.46 14.20 1.97
N GLY A 348 39.35 15.46 2.37
CA GLY A 348 39.11 16.58 1.45
C GLY A 348 38.36 17.75 2.10
N PRO A 349 38.11 18.85 1.36
CA PRO A 349 37.38 19.99 1.91
C PRO A 349 35.95 19.62 2.32
N ASN A 350 35.38 20.40 3.25
CA ASN A 350 33.96 20.30 3.58
C ASN A 350 33.10 20.65 2.35
N ALA A 351 31.92 20.04 2.23
CA ALA A 351 31.07 20.05 1.03
C ALA A 351 31.63 19.33 -0.22
N GLY A 352 32.77 18.62 -0.12
CA GLY A 352 33.30 17.78 -1.20
C GLY A 352 32.59 16.44 -1.42
N GLY A 353 31.49 16.17 -0.72
CA GLY A 353 30.70 14.93 -0.87
C GLY A 353 31.15 13.75 0.00
N LYS A 354 32.10 13.92 0.93
CA LYS A 354 32.63 12.84 1.79
C LYS A 354 31.54 12.08 2.55
N SER A 355 30.71 12.81 3.31
CA SER A 355 29.60 12.23 4.08
C SER A 355 28.55 11.59 3.17
N ILE A 356 28.32 12.16 1.98
CA ILE A 356 27.40 11.58 0.98
C ILE A 356 27.94 10.24 0.48
N THR A 357 29.24 10.12 0.19
CA THR A 357 29.86 8.84 -0.19
C THR A 357 29.65 7.77 0.88
N MET A 358 29.89 8.11 2.14
CA MET A 358 29.68 7.20 3.27
C MET A 358 28.21 6.81 3.44
N LYS A 359 27.29 7.78 3.40
CA LYS A 359 25.84 7.53 3.45
C LYS A 359 25.37 6.66 2.28
N THR A 360 25.90 6.87 1.06
CA THR A 360 25.62 5.99 -0.09
C THR A 360 25.96 4.55 0.25
N VAL A 361 27.16 4.27 0.77
CA VAL A 361 27.57 2.91 1.13
C VAL A 361 26.62 2.30 2.15
N GLY A 362 26.32 3.02 3.24
CA GLY A 362 25.44 2.53 4.30
C GLY A 362 24.01 2.29 3.85
N LEU A 363 23.40 3.27 3.19
CA LEU A 363 22.02 3.20 2.72
C LEU A 363 21.85 2.09 1.68
N LEU A 364 22.76 1.99 0.69
CA LEU A 364 22.68 0.92 -0.30
C LEU A 364 22.84 -0.46 0.36
N GLN A 365 23.74 -0.61 1.34
CA GLN A 365 23.88 -1.87 2.09
C GLN A 365 22.59 -2.24 2.85
N MET A 366 21.96 -1.27 3.52
CA MET A 366 20.68 -1.50 4.23
C MET A 366 19.55 -1.89 3.28
N MET A 367 19.44 -1.20 2.15
CA MET A 367 18.44 -1.48 1.11
C MET A 367 18.61 -2.90 0.57
N ILE A 368 19.83 -3.28 0.19
CA ILE A 368 20.14 -4.62 -0.33
C ILE A 368 19.79 -5.69 0.71
N GLN A 369 20.22 -5.52 1.96
CA GLN A 369 19.91 -6.48 3.04
C GLN A 369 18.42 -6.51 3.42
N SER A 370 17.65 -5.51 2.99
CA SER A 370 16.18 -5.49 3.10
C SER A 370 15.49 -6.09 1.88
N GLY A 371 16.26 -6.54 0.88
CA GLY A 371 15.74 -7.11 -0.37
C GLY A 371 15.26 -6.05 -1.36
N LEU A 372 15.81 -4.85 -1.31
CA LEU A 372 15.51 -3.74 -2.24
C LEU A 372 16.63 -3.60 -3.27
N LEU A 373 16.26 -3.37 -4.54
CA LEU A 373 17.23 -3.04 -5.58
C LEU A 373 17.73 -1.60 -5.41
N VAL A 374 18.96 -1.35 -5.86
CA VAL A 374 19.69 -0.11 -5.57
C VAL A 374 20.25 0.54 -6.83
N PRO A 375 20.37 1.88 -6.90
CA PRO A 375 20.90 2.61 -8.04
C PRO A 375 22.41 2.41 -8.18
N CYS A 376 22.79 1.28 -8.76
CA CYS A 376 24.17 0.96 -9.13
C CYS A 376 24.16 0.13 -10.41
N HIS A 377 25.34 -0.13 -10.96
CA HIS A 377 25.50 -1.05 -12.08
C HIS A 377 25.26 -2.51 -11.63
N ASN A 378 24.65 -3.35 -12.48
CA ASN A 378 24.32 -4.75 -12.15
C ASN A 378 25.56 -5.65 -11.89
N ALA A 379 26.72 -5.26 -12.43
CA ALA A 379 28.02 -5.88 -12.14
C ALA A 379 28.58 -5.51 -10.75
N SER A 380 27.89 -4.66 -9.98
CA SER A 380 28.24 -4.40 -8.59
C SER A 380 28.06 -5.64 -7.75
N GLU A 381 28.84 -5.75 -6.68
CA GLU A 381 28.86 -6.94 -5.85
C GLU A 381 28.91 -6.59 -4.37
N VAL A 382 28.18 -7.32 -3.54
CA VAL A 382 27.98 -6.99 -2.13
C VAL A 382 28.01 -8.23 -1.25
N GLY A 383 28.70 -8.13 -0.12
CA GLY A 383 28.66 -9.09 0.97
C GLY A 383 27.55 -8.75 1.96
N ILE A 384 27.26 -9.69 2.86
CA ILE A 384 26.29 -9.50 3.95
C ILE A 384 27.06 -9.24 5.24
N PHE A 385 26.67 -8.19 5.95
CA PHE A 385 27.16 -7.78 7.25
C PHE A 385 26.13 -8.12 8.34
N ASN A 386 26.64 -8.55 9.49
CA ASN A 386 25.84 -8.83 10.67
C ASN A 386 25.46 -7.55 11.41
N ALA A 387 26.27 -6.49 11.30
CA ALA A 387 26.02 -5.20 11.91
C ALA A 387 26.42 -4.07 10.95
N ILE A 388 25.64 -3.00 10.94
CA ILE A 388 25.95 -1.73 10.26
C ILE A 388 25.95 -0.66 11.35
N LEU A 389 27.11 -0.05 11.58
CA LEU A 389 27.39 0.78 12.75
C LEU A 389 27.76 2.19 12.29
N PRO A 390 26.74 3.06 12.04
CA PRO A 390 26.97 4.45 11.69
C PRO A 390 27.32 5.29 12.92
N ASP A 391 28.20 6.27 12.79
CA ASP A 391 28.35 7.44 13.67
C ASP A 391 28.34 8.66 12.75
N ILE A 392 27.13 9.15 12.46
CA ILE A 392 26.88 10.17 11.45
C ILE A 392 26.12 11.32 12.11
N GLY A 393 26.65 12.54 12.00
CA GLY A 393 25.92 13.75 12.34
C GLY A 393 26.56 14.67 13.38
N ASP A 394 26.09 15.91 13.34
CA ASP A 394 26.43 17.01 14.23
C ASP A 394 25.42 17.11 15.37
N HIS A 395 25.79 16.69 16.59
CA HIS A 395 25.13 17.18 17.80
C HIS A 395 25.71 18.54 18.22
N GLN A 396 25.76 19.49 17.28
CA GLN A 396 26.31 20.84 17.46
C GLN A 396 25.24 21.82 17.98
N SER A 397 24.68 21.57 19.16
CA SER A 397 24.10 22.67 19.96
C SER A 397 25.12 23.14 20.99
N ILE A 398 25.20 24.46 21.20
CA ILE A 398 26.16 25.10 22.12
C ILE A 398 25.95 24.64 23.58
N GLU A 399 24.74 24.22 23.95
CA GLU A 399 24.43 23.62 25.26
C GLU A 399 24.94 22.17 25.42
N ASN A 400 25.28 21.48 24.32
CA ASN A 400 25.64 20.05 24.30
C ASN A 400 27.14 19.75 24.14
N GLN A 401 28.05 20.73 24.16
CA GLN A 401 29.46 20.49 23.80
C GLN A 401 30.18 19.44 24.67
N LEU A 402 29.86 19.30 25.96
CA LEU A 402 30.39 18.23 26.82
C LEU A 402 29.65 16.89 26.68
N SER A 403 28.35 16.92 26.38
CA SER A 403 27.53 15.73 26.18
C SER A 403 27.78 15.08 24.82
N THR A 404 28.13 15.83 23.78
CA THR A 404 28.42 15.32 22.44
C THR A 404 29.74 14.54 22.40
N TYR A 405 30.81 15.04 23.02
CA TYR A 405 32.08 14.31 23.09
C TYR A 405 31.97 13.02 23.92
N SER A 406 31.33 13.09 25.09
CA SER A 406 31.08 11.92 25.94
C SER A 406 30.18 10.88 25.25
N TYR A 407 29.20 11.34 24.47
CA TYR A 407 28.34 10.50 23.65
C TYR A 407 29.12 9.79 22.53
N ARG A 408 29.97 10.52 21.79
CA ARG A 408 30.84 9.93 20.75
C ARG A 408 31.80 8.91 21.35
N LEU A 409 32.44 9.20 22.49
CA LEU A 409 33.27 8.22 23.20
C LEU A 409 32.46 7.01 23.68
N GLY A 410 31.23 7.23 24.14
CA GLY A 410 30.30 6.17 24.50
C GLY A 410 29.98 5.25 23.31
N ARG A 411 29.71 5.83 22.13
CA ARG A 411 29.51 5.10 20.86
C ARG A 411 30.76 4.36 20.41
N MET A 412 31.93 4.99 20.45
CA MET A 412 33.20 4.33 20.11
C MET A 412 33.50 3.15 21.04
N ARG A 413 33.29 3.31 22.35
CA ARG A 413 33.38 2.20 23.31
C ARG A 413 32.41 1.08 22.97
N HIS A 414 31.18 1.41 22.59
CA HIS A 414 30.20 0.41 22.15
C HIS A 414 30.68 -0.32 20.90
N PHE A 415 31.17 0.40 19.87
CA PHE A 415 31.72 -0.17 18.64
C PHE A 415 32.89 -1.10 18.92
N LEU A 416 33.84 -0.70 19.78
CA LEU A 416 34.92 -1.58 20.23
C LEU A 416 34.42 -2.82 20.97
N ASN A 417 33.22 -2.85 21.53
CA ASN A 417 32.72 -4.06 22.18
C ASN A 417 32.02 -5.03 21.21
N VAL A 418 31.51 -4.52 20.09
CA VAL A 418 30.60 -5.29 19.22
C VAL A 418 31.12 -5.51 17.81
N ALA A 419 32.04 -4.67 17.33
CA ALA A 419 32.53 -4.71 15.96
C ALA A 419 33.49 -5.89 15.73
N ASP A 420 33.28 -6.58 14.62
CA ASP A 420 34.03 -7.74 14.18
C ASP A 420 34.20 -7.76 12.65
N LYS A 421 34.79 -8.84 12.12
CA LYS A 421 34.95 -9.07 10.67
C LYS A 421 33.65 -9.13 9.86
N HIS A 422 32.49 -9.15 10.52
CA HIS A 422 31.16 -9.13 9.92
C HIS A 422 30.44 -7.78 10.10
N SER A 423 31.15 -6.75 10.57
CA SER A 423 30.62 -5.42 10.83
C SER A 423 31.07 -4.40 9.78
N LEU A 424 30.15 -3.51 9.39
CA LEU A 424 30.42 -2.34 8.54
C LEU A 424 30.32 -1.05 9.37
N MET A 425 31.44 -0.36 9.54
CA MET A 425 31.54 0.91 10.26
C MET A 425 31.39 2.09 9.30
N LEU A 426 30.65 3.13 9.69
CA LEU A 426 30.51 4.35 8.91
C LEU A 426 30.75 5.54 9.84
N LEU A 427 31.95 6.10 9.81
CA LEU A 427 32.39 7.12 10.78
C LEU A 427 32.56 8.47 10.07
N ASP A 428 31.72 9.45 10.39
CA ASP A 428 31.85 10.81 9.86
C ASP A 428 32.76 11.67 10.74
N GLU A 429 33.58 12.52 10.11
CA GLU A 429 34.47 13.48 10.77
C GLU A 429 35.19 12.86 11.99
N PHE A 430 35.90 11.77 11.71
CA PHE A 430 36.53 10.98 12.74
C PHE A 430 37.75 11.70 13.31
N GLY A 431 37.78 11.91 14.62
CA GLY A 431 38.85 12.67 15.29
C GLY A 431 38.63 14.19 15.35
N THR A 432 37.50 14.71 14.86
CA THR A 432 37.14 16.14 14.99
C THR A 432 36.31 16.39 16.27
N GLY A 433 36.49 17.56 16.89
CA GLY A 433 35.67 18.01 18.05
C GLY A 433 36.41 18.22 19.39
N SER A 434 37.73 18.04 19.45
CA SER A 434 38.57 18.34 20.63
C SER A 434 39.90 19.00 20.20
N ASP A 435 40.85 19.15 21.13
CA ASP A 435 42.25 19.47 20.81
C ASP A 435 42.73 18.56 19.66
N PRO A 436 43.18 19.12 18.52
CA PRO A 436 43.61 18.35 17.35
C PRO A 436 44.65 17.28 17.64
N GLU A 437 45.56 17.50 18.60
CA GLU A 437 46.59 16.52 18.95
C GLU A 437 45.99 15.31 19.70
N LEU A 438 45.08 15.56 20.64
CA LEU A 438 44.42 14.50 21.40
C LEU A 438 43.35 13.76 20.58
N GLY A 439 42.62 14.48 19.73
CA GLY A 439 41.62 13.91 18.83
C GLY A 439 42.25 12.98 17.79
N GLY A 440 43.39 13.40 17.23
CA GLY A 440 44.18 12.58 16.29
C GLY A 440 44.71 11.31 16.91
N ALA A 441 45.34 11.39 18.09
CA ALA A 441 45.90 10.22 18.77
C ALA A 441 44.81 9.20 19.18
N LEU A 442 43.65 9.66 19.63
CA LEU A 442 42.52 8.77 19.93
C LEU A 442 41.96 8.13 18.67
N ALA A 443 41.78 8.91 17.60
CA ALA A 443 41.31 8.39 16.31
C ALA A 443 42.25 7.29 15.78
N GLU A 444 43.56 7.49 15.86
CA GLU A 444 44.56 6.49 15.46
C GLU A 444 44.40 5.18 16.23
N VAL A 445 44.35 5.23 17.57
CA VAL A 445 44.20 4.03 18.41
C VAL A 445 42.88 3.30 18.12
N PHE A 446 41.77 4.03 17.98
CA PHE A 446 40.49 3.42 17.62
C PHE A 446 40.52 2.80 16.22
N PHE A 447 41.15 3.46 15.26
CA PHE A 447 41.30 2.96 13.90
C PHE A 447 42.09 1.66 13.86
N GLU A 448 43.25 1.62 14.53
CA GLU A 448 44.11 0.43 14.61
C GLU A 448 43.36 -0.74 15.25
N GLU A 449 42.69 -0.52 16.39
CA GLU A 449 41.93 -1.56 17.08
C GLU A 449 40.77 -2.10 16.21
N LEU A 450 40.02 -1.22 15.54
CA LEU A 450 38.95 -1.63 14.61
C LEU A 450 39.50 -2.38 13.38
N TYR A 451 40.67 -1.97 12.88
CA TYR A 451 41.36 -2.62 11.78
C TYR A 451 41.83 -4.03 12.17
N ASP A 452 42.40 -4.21 13.36
CA ASP A 452 42.91 -5.49 13.86
C ASP A 452 41.79 -6.50 14.13
N ARG A 453 40.62 -6.03 14.60
CA ARG A 453 39.38 -6.85 14.70
C ARG A 453 38.84 -7.32 13.35
N GLY A 454 39.29 -6.65 12.30
CA GLY A 454 39.05 -7.02 10.94
C GLY A 454 37.76 -6.52 10.34
N CYS A 455 37.21 -5.46 10.92
CA CYS A 455 36.01 -4.79 10.47
C CYS A 455 36.19 -4.18 9.08
N TYR A 456 35.06 -3.91 8.43
CA TYR A 456 35.01 -3.09 7.23
C TYR A 456 34.55 -1.69 7.62
N GLY A 457 35.03 -0.66 6.93
CA GLY A 457 34.64 0.70 7.29
C GLY A 457 34.86 1.74 6.21
N VAL A 458 34.02 2.77 6.24
CA VAL A 458 34.22 4.02 5.51
C VAL A 458 34.32 5.13 6.55
N ILE A 459 35.41 5.89 6.48
CA ILE A 459 35.76 6.92 7.45
C ILE A 459 36.00 8.21 6.69
N THR A 460 35.43 9.32 7.17
CA THR A 460 35.72 10.65 6.63
C THR A 460 36.55 11.45 7.64
N THR A 461 37.49 12.25 7.13
CA THR A 461 38.38 13.10 7.94
C THR A 461 38.74 14.40 7.24
#